data_AF-A0A803QUQ6-F1
#
_entry.id   AF-A0A803QUQ6-F1
#
_cell.length_a   1.000
_cell.length_b   1.000
_cell.length_c   1.000
_cell.angle_alpha   90.00
_cell.angle_beta   90.00
_cell.angle_gamma   90.00
#
_symmetry.space_group_name_H-M   'P 1'
#
loop_
_entity.id
_entity.type
_entity.pdbx_description
1 polymer ?
#
loop_
_entity_poly.entity_id
_entity_poly.type
_entity_poly.pdbx_seq_one_letter_code
_entity_poly.pdbx_strand_id
1 'polypeptide(L)'
;MEPPPPPEYITCLEDLYSVAWMEDSQGHNLKRETIKQQYEMVKERTANANDFVNGGSHVMEYGSRSIRAEKLYLYQKVLILPLLTSHPTITNYTWLWKL
;
A
#
# COMPACT_ATOMS: atom_id res chain seq x y z
N MET A 1 1.27 8.27 12.07
CA MET A 1 2.20 8.65 10.99
C MET A 1 3.38 9.33 11.64
N GLU A 2 4.59 8.87 11.35
CA GLU A 2 5.80 9.51 11.83
C GLU A 2 6.81 9.58 10.68
N PRO A 3 7.26 10.78 10.28
CA PRO A 3 6.89 12.10 10.82
C PRO A 3 5.44 12.53 10.50
N PRO A 4 4.90 13.55 11.22
CA PRO A 4 3.67 14.21 10.80
C PRO A 4 3.86 14.95 9.46
N PRO A 5 2.78 15.22 8.70
CA PRO A 5 2.88 15.94 7.43
C PRO A 5 3.42 17.36 7.61
N PRO A 6 4.02 17.96 6.56
CA PRO A 6 4.49 19.34 6.60
C PRO A 6 3.39 20.34 7.01
N PRO A 7 3.73 21.37 7.80
CA PRO A 7 2.75 22.24 8.47
C PRO A 7 1.89 23.10 7.52
N GLU A 8 2.31 23.26 6.26
CA GLU A 8 1.54 23.96 5.23
C GLU A 8 0.29 23.20 4.77
N TYR A 9 0.21 21.88 5.02
CA TYR A 9 -0.96 21.07 4.68
C TYR A 9 -1.99 21.09 5.81
N ILE A 10 -3.08 21.82 5.57
CA ILE A 10 -4.22 21.93 6.49
C ILE A 10 -5.35 20.91 6.18
N THR A 11 -5.02 19.86 5.43
CA THR A 11 -5.96 18.82 5.01
C THR A 11 -5.29 17.45 5.12
N CYS A 12 -6.08 16.38 5.13
CA CYS A 12 -5.54 15.03 5.08
C CYS A 12 -4.89 14.79 3.72
N LEU A 13 -3.70 14.20 3.73
CA LEU A 13 -3.02 13.79 2.48
C LEU A 13 -3.51 12.43 1.98
N GLU A 14 -4.03 11.61 2.90
CA GLU A 14 -4.09 10.17 2.74
C GLU A 14 -5.22 9.57 3.58
N ASP A 15 -5.75 8.42 3.14
CA ASP A 15 -6.71 7.60 3.88
C ASP A 15 -6.08 6.27 4.29
N LEU A 16 -6.33 5.82 5.52
CA LEU A 16 -5.67 4.66 6.13
C LEU A 16 -5.73 3.38 5.25
N TYR A 17 -6.92 3.07 4.71
CA TYR A 17 -7.08 1.91 3.81
C TYR A 17 -6.26 2.06 2.52
N SER A 18 -6.34 3.25 1.91
CA SER A 18 -5.71 3.52 0.62
C SER A 18 -4.19 3.42 0.71
N VAL A 19 -3.58 4.04 1.73
CA VAL A 19 -2.13 3.98 1.90
C VAL A 19 -1.65 2.61 2.35
N ALA A 20 -2.47 1.88 3.11
CA ALA A 20 -2.12 0.55 3.55
C ALA A 20 -1.81 -0.39 2.37
N TRP A 21 -2.66 -0.42 1.34
CA TRP A 21 -2.41 -1.29 0.19
C TRP A 21 -1.37 -0.73 -0.77
N MET A 22 -1.27 0.59 -0.95
CA MET A 22 -0.29 1.20 -1.85
C MET A 22 1.15 1.04 -1.33
N GLU A 23 1.39 1.31 -0.05
CA GLU A 23 2.73 1.18 0.55
C GLU A 23 3.18 -0.27 0.63
N ASP A 24 2.26 -1.20 0.89
CA ASP A 24 2.52 -2.64 0.84
C ASP A 24 2.91 -3.10 -0.56
N SER A 25 2.16 -2.69 -1.59
CA SER A 25 2.51 -2.99 -2.98
C SER A 25 3.87 -2.41 -3.39
N GLN A 26 4.25 -1.25 -2.86
CA GLN A 26 5.55 -0.63 -3.10
C GLN A 26 6.69 -1.34 -2.36
N GLY A 27 6.42 -1.85 -1.15
CA GLY A 27 7.38 -2.52 -0.30
C GLY A 27 7.65 -3.98 -0.64
N HIS A 28 6.77 -4.62 -1.42
CA HIS A 28 6.82 -6.06 -1.70
C HIS A 28 6.97 -6.42 -3.19
N ASN A 29 7.49 -7.63 -3.45
CA ASN A 29 7.56 -8.16 -4.80
C ASN A 29 6.20 -8.74 -5.22
N LEU A 30 5.46 -7.98 -6.03
CA LEU A 30 4.11 -8.34 -6.52
C LEU A 30 4.04 -9.65 -7.34
N LYS A 31 5.18 -10.14 -7.86
CA LYS A 31 5.24 -11.47 -8.51
C LYS A 31 5.25 -12.61 -7.50
N ARG A 32 5.58 -12.33 -6.23
CA ARG A 32 5.60 -13.29 -5.13
C ARG A 32 4.38 -13.17 -4.23
N GLU A 33 3.92 -11.96 -3.98
CA GLU A 33 2.78 -11.69 -3.12
C GLU A 33 1.43 -12.05 -3.77
N THR A 34 0.52 -12.62 -2.99
CA THR A 34 -0.85 -12.94 -3.43
C THR A 34 -1.86 -11.88 -2.99
N ILE A 35 -3.02 -11.81 -3.66
CA ILE A 35 -4.14 -10.95 -3.25
C ILE A 35 -4.54 -11.22 -1.79
N LYS A 36 -4.52 -12.49 -1.35
CA LYS A 36 -4.80 -12.85 0.05
C LYS A 36 -3.82 -12.17 1.02
N GLN A 37 -2.53 -12.19 0.71
CA GLN A 37 -1.50 -11.68 1.62
C GLN A 37 -1.68 -10.17 1.83
N GLN A 38 -1.84 -9.43 0.74
CA GLN A 38 -2.14 -8.01 0.82
C GLN A 38 -3.46 -7.74 1.55
N TYR A 39 -4.53 -8.48 1.26
CA TYR A 39 -5.80 -8.30 1.98
C TYR A 39 -5.65 -8.45 3.52
N GLU A 40 -4.94 -9.47 4.00
CA GLU A 40 -4.75 -9.66 5.45
C GLU A 40 -3.87 -8.55 6.05
N MET A 41 -2.82 -8.13 5.35
CA MET A 41 -1.98 -6.99 5.77
C MET A 41 -2.82 -5.71 5.85
N VAL A 42 -3.62 -5.41 4.82
CA VAL A 42 -4.43 -4.18 4.74
C VAL A 42 -5.47 -4.19 5.85
N LYS A 43 -6.08 -5.35 6.10
CA LYS A 43 -7.02 -5.54 7.19
C LYS A 43 -6.40 -5.31 8.55
N GLU A 44 -5.21 -5.87 8.81
CA GLU A 44 -4.50 -5.68 10.09
C GLU A 44 -4.14 -4.21 10.32
N ARG A 45 -3.54 -3.55 9.33
CA ARG A 45 -3.16 -2.13 9.43
C ARG A 45 -4.38 -1.22 9.60
N THR A 46 -5.43 -1.46 8.83
CA THR A 46 -6.67 -0.65 8.86
C THR A 46 -7.46 -0.87 10.16
N ALA A 47 -7.31 -2.03 10.81
CA ALA A 47 -7.90 -2.27 12.13
C ALA A 47 -7.27 -1.39 13.22
N ASN A 48 -6.11 -0.76 12.98
CA ASN A 48 -5.42 0.14 13.92
C ASN A 48 -5.30 -0.48 15.33
N ALA A 49 -4.62 -1.62 15.43
CA ALA A 49 -4.54 -2.42 16.67
C ALA A 49 -5.92 -2.85 17.25
N ASN A 50 -6.93 -2.99 16.39
CA ASN A 50 -8.34 -3.23 16.72
C ASN A 50 -9.02 -2.09 17.49
N ASP A 51 -8.49 -0.87 17.43
CA ASP A 51 -9.13 0.32 17.98
C ASP A 51 -10.16 0.90 17.02
N PHE A 52 -11.35 0.28 16.99
CA PHE A 52 -12.47 0.73 16.16
C PHE A 52 -13.19 1.96 16.71
N VAL A 53 -12.85 2.40 17.92
CA VAL A 53 -13.45 3.60 18.54
C VAL A 53 -12.68 4.84 18.12
N ASN A 54 -11.34 4.76 18.04
CA ASN A 54 -10.48 5.91 17.75
C ASN A 54 -9.86 5.90 16.34
N GLY A 55 -10.52 5.26 15.37
CA GLY A 55 -10.20 5.44 13.94
C GLY A 55 -9.83 4.19 13.14
N GLY A 56 -9.85 3.00 13.75
CA GLY A 56 -9.77 1.73 13.04
C GLY A 56 -11.07 1.36 12.33
N SER A 57 -10.98 0.52 11.28
CA SER A 57 -12.16 0.00 10.58
C SER A 57 -11.97 -1.44 10.09
N HIS A 58 -13.08 -2.08 9.71
CA HIS A 58 -13.10 -3.46 9.24
C HIS A 58 -12.98 -3.51 7.71
N VAL A 59 -11.85 -4.00 7.21
CA VAL A 59 -11.70 -4.31 5.78
C VAL A 59 -12.48 -5.59 5.47
N MET A 60 -13.32 -5.52 4.44
CA MET A 60 -14.23 -6.60 4.06
C MET A 60 -13.91 -7.07 2.63
N GLU A 61 -14.07 -8.38 2.38
CA GLU A 61 -13.94 -8.97 1.04
C GLU A 61 -15.29 -9.53 0.54
N TYR A 62 -15.59 -9.29 -0.73
CA TYR A 62 -16.84 -9.71 -1.38
C TYR A 62 -16.55 -10.33 -2.75
N GLY A 63 -17.55 -10.99 -3.33
CA GLY A 63 -17.43 -11.63 -4.65
C GLY A 63 -16.65 -12.95 -4.61
N SER A 64 -16.03 -13.32 -5.75
CA SER A 64 -15.32 -14.59 -5.87
C SER A 64 -14.01 -14.58 -5.08
N ARG A 65 -13.90 -15.47 -4.10
CA ARG A 65 -12.69 -15.63 -3.30
C ARG A 65 -11.61 -16.49 -3.97
N SER A 66 -11.88 -17.05 -5.16
CA SER A 66 -10.90 -17.86 -5.90
C SER A 66 -9.64 -17.06 -6.28
N ILE A 67 -9.80 -15.76 -6.54
CA ILE A 67 -8.71 -14.85 -6.95
C ILE A 67 -7.68 -14.63 -5.84
N ARG A 68 -8.00 -14.97 -4.59
CA ARG A 68 -7.12 -14.77 -3.42
C ARG A 68 -5.74 -15.43 -3.57
N ALA A 69 -5.67 -16.53 -4.32
CA ALA A 69 -4.42 -17.26 -4.57
C ALA A 69 -3.56 -16.65 -5.67
N GLU A 70 -4.12 -15.75 -6.49
CA GLU A 70 -3.43 -15.13 -7.61
C GLU A 70 -2.40 -14.10 -7.15
N LYS A 71 -1.39 -13.87 -7.99
CA LYS A 71 -0.32 -12.90 -7.71
C LYS A 71 -0.78 -11.48 -8.03
N LEU A 72 -0.43 -10.53 -7.16
CA LEU A 72 -0.80 -9.12 -7.31
C LEU A 72 -0.34 -8.52 -8.66
N TYR A 73 0.80 -8.98 -9.18
CA TYR A 73 1.33 -8.54 -10.47
C TYR A 73 0.35 -8.72 -11.65
N LEU A 74 -0.64 -9.63 -11.56
CA LEU A 74 -1.64 -9.77 -12.61
C LEU A 74 -2.56 -8.54 -12.72
N TYR A 75 -2.75 -7.80 -11.63
CA TYR A 75 -3.70 -6.69 -11.50
C TYR A 75 -3.01 -5.34 -11.34
N GLN A 76 -2.00 -5.26 -10.48
CA GLN A 76 -1.32 -4.02 -10.09
C GLN A 76 -0.01 -3.83 -10.86
N LYS A 77 -0.02 -4.10 -12.16
CA LYS A 77 1.19 -4.00 -12.99
C LYS A 77 1.78 -2.61 -12.86
N VAL A 78 3.08 -2.54 -12.56
CA VAL A 78 3.84 -1.31 -12.73
C VAL A 78 3.84 -0.98 -14.21
N LEU A 79 3.23 0.14 -14.58
CA LEU A 79 3.42 0.78 -15.87
C LEU A 79 4.89 1.23 -15.90
N ILE A 80 5.78 0.38 -16.40
CA ILE A 80 7.09 0.83 -16.81
C ILE A 80 6.84 1.70 -18.04
N LEU A 81 6.58 2.99 -17.83
CA LEU A 81 6.81 3.97 -18.87
C LEU A 81 8.28 3.79 -19.30
N PRO A 82 8.59 3.56 -20.58
CA PRO A 82 9.96 3.36 -21.05
C PRO A 82 10.91 4.53 -20.79
N LEU A 83 10.45 5.62 -20.16
CA LEU A 83 11.30 6.75 -19.76
C LEU A 83 12.18 6.50 -18.52
N LEU A 84 11.83 5.56 -17.64
CA LEU A 84 12.56 5.39 -16.36
C LEU A 84 13.71 4.37 -16.42
N THR A 85 13.89 3.63 -17.51
CA THR A 85 15.01 2.69 -17.66
C THR A 85 16.33 3.36 -18.06
N SER A 86 16.34 4.69 -18.26
CA SER A 86 17.55 5.46 -18.58
C SER A 86 18.31 5.98 -17.35
N HIS A 87 17.80 5.78 -16.12
CA HIS A 87 18.50 6.19 -14.90
C HIS A 87 19.03 4.98 -14.10
N PRO A 88 20.36 4.80 -13.98
CA PRO A 88 20.96 3.63 -13.34
C PRO A 88 20.95 3.66 -11.79
N THR A 89 20.05 4.42 -11.15
CA THR A 89 20.08 4.63 -9.68
C THR A 89 18.76 4.39 -8.96
N ILE A 90 17.78 3.72 -9.59
CA ILE A 90 16.53 3.37 -8.90
C ILE A 90 16.72 2.07 -8.10
N THR A 91 17.47 2.16 -7.01
CA THR A 91 17.53 1.12 -5.95
C THR A 91 17.35 1.69 -4.55
N ASN A 92 17.08 2.98 -4.37
CA ASN A 92 16.81 3.55 -3.05
C ASN A 92 15.77 4.68 -3.11
N TYR A 93 14.50 4.31 -3.04
CA TYR A 93 13.42 5.24 -2.66
C TYR A 93 13.10 5.18 -1.16
N THR A 94 13.98 4.60 -0.35
CA THR A 94 13.89 4.60 1.12
C THR A 94 14.08 5.99 1.76
N TRP A 95 14.43 7.01 0.97
CA TRP A 95 14.77 8.35 1.47
C TRP A 95 13.91 9.50 0.92
N LEU A 96 12.98 9.24 0.00
CA LEU A 96 12.24 10.32 -0.68
C LEU A 96 10.95 10.78 0.03
N TRP A 97 10.65 10.25 1.21
CA TRP A 97 9.50 10.68 2.03
C TRP A 97 9.87 11.02 3.49
N LYS A 98 11.14 11.25 3.80
CA LYS A 98 11.52 12.02 5.00
C LYS A 98 11.60 13.51 4.63
N LEU A 99 10.43 14.13 4.46
CA LEU A 99 10.24 15.57 4.58
C LEU A 99 9.12 15.82 5.57
#